data_AF-A0A3M2GU20-F1
#
_entry.id   AF-A0A3M2GU20-F1
#
_cell.length_a   1.000
_cell.length_b   1.000
_cell.length_c   1.000
_cell.angle_alpha   90.00
_cell.angle_beta   90.00
_cell.angle_gamma   90.00
#
_symmetry.space_group_name_H-M   'P 1'
#
loop_
_entity.id
_entity.type
_entity.pdbx_description
1 polymer ?
#
loop_
_entity_poly.entity_id
_entity_poly.type
_entity_poly.pdbx_seq_one_letter_code
_entity_poly.pdbx_strand_id
1 'polypeptide(L)'
;MQHLVTHDRDGSTVYERFDDLDAAVAHIERLRNVDGVTDVSLYRLEPVPFEVRPWYRVEIAGSSSQAPTGAPVASAQVVPPPPPPPPSSDLFAPVTDAVEAPPLVSGERAAEPAGAMVPGVDAGAGETPGGGPRRGLFGR
;
A
#
# COMPACT_ATOMS: atom_id res chain seq x y z
N MET A 1 -5.30 2.28 -10.53
CA MET A 1 -6.56 1.82 -9.92
C MET A 1 -6.17 0.88 -8.80
N GLN A 2 -6.67 1.01 -7.57
CA GLN A 2 -6.18 0.16 -6.47
C GLN A 2 -7.11 -1.03 -6.20
N HIS A 3 -6.51 -2.11 -5.72
CA HIS A 3 -7.17 -3.33 -5.33
C HIS A 3 -6.80 -3.70 -3.89
N LEU A 4 -7.72 -4.35 -3.18
CA LEU A 4 -7.54 -4.83 -1.82
C LEU A 4 -7.82 -6.32 -1.79
N VAL A 5 -6.85 -7.12 -1.37
CA VAL A 5 -7.01 -8.54 -1.08
C VAL A 5 -7.20 -8.68 0.42
N THR A 6 -8.22 -9.44 0.83
CA THR A 6 -8.42 -9.81 2.23
C THR A 6 -8.43 -11.32 2.38
N HIS A 7 -7.74 -11.83 3.39
CA HIS A 7 -7.75 -13.26 3.70
C HIS A 7 -7.60 -13.46 5.22
N ASP A 8 -8.14 -14.55 5.73
CA ASP A 8 -7.96 -14.90 7.14
C ASP A 8 -6.68 -15.71 7.34
N ARG A 9 -5.93 -15.34 8.37
CA ARG A 9 -4.71 -16.01 8.81
C ARG A 9 -4.69 -16.07 10.33
N ASP A 10 -4.66 -17.27 10.87
CA ASP A 10 -4.53 -17.52 12.32
C ASP A 10 -5.57 -16.77 13.18
N GLY A 11 -6.79 -16.61 12.65
CA GLY A 11 -7.89 -15.90 13.33
C GLY A 11 -7.87 -14.38 13.17
N SER A 12 -6.95 -13.82 12.36
CA SER A 12 -6.90 -12.40 12.01
C SER A 12 -7.08 -12.19 10.51
N THR A 13 -7.86 -11.20 10.13
CA THR A 13 -8.00 -10.81 8.72
C THR A 13 -6.82 -9.94 8.31
N VAL A 14 -6.09 -10.38 7.29
CA VAL A 14 -4.98 -9.67 6.67
C VAL A 14 -5.51 -8.86 5.49
N TYR A 15 -5.04 -7.62 5.38
CA TYR A 15 -5.44 -6.67 4.34
C TYR A 15 -4.21 -6.26 3.54
N GLU A 16 -4.16 -6.61 2.26
CA GLU A 16 -3.06 -6.24 1.38
C GLU A 16 -3.56 -5.43 0.18
N ARG A 17 -2.89 -4.31 -0.10
CA ARG A 17 -3.24 -3.41 -1.20
C ARG A 17 -2.29 -3.59 -2.37
N PHE A 18 -2.84 -3.50 -3.57
CA PHE A 18 -2.13 -3.61 -4.84
C PHE A 18 -2.55 -2.47 -5.77
N ASP A 19 -1.60 -1.94 -6.55
CA ASP A 19 -1.86 -0.89 -7.55
C ASP A 19 -2.28 -1.46 -8.93
N ASP A 20 -2.16 -2.77 -9.11
CA ASP A 20 -2.45 -3.49 -10.35
C ASP A 20 -3.25 -4.78 -10.07
N LEU A 21 -4.14 -5.14 -10.99
CA LEU A 21 -5.00 -6.31 -10.85
C LEU A 21 -4.21 -7.62 -10.99
N ASP A 22 -3.25 -7.67 -11.92
CA ASP A 22 -2.47 -8.87 -12.21
C ASP A 22 -1.61 -9.25 -11.00
N ALA A 23 -1.00 -8.24 -10.37
CA ALA A 23 -0.27 -8.42 -9.11
C ALA A 23 -1.15 -8.96 -7.97
N ALA A 24 -2.40 -8.47 -7.85
CA ALA A 24 -3.34 -8.97 -6.86
C ALA A 24 -3.75 -10.42 -7.14
N VAL A 25 -4.00 -10.78 -8.41
CA VAL A 25 -4.35 -12.15 -8.81
C VAL A 25 -3.19 -13.12 -8.55
N ALA A 26 -1.97 -12.76 -8.95
CA ALA A 26 -0.77 -13.57 -8.67
C ALA A 26 -0.58 -13.80 -7.16
N HIS A 27 -0.90 -12.80 -6.34
CA HIS A 27 -0.89 -12.94 -4.88
C HIS A 27 -1.94 -13.96 -4.38
N ILE A 28 -3.18 -13.86 -4.86
CA ILE A 28 -4.27 -14.79 -4.50
C ILE A 28 -3.94 -16.22 -4.92
N GLU A 29 -3.35 -16.40 -6.11
CA GLU A 29 -2.89 -17.71 -6.58
C GLU A 29 -1.83 -18.29 -5.67
N ARG A 30 -0.85 -17.48 -5.23
CA ARG A 30 0.14 -17.93 -4.25
C ARG A 30 -0.51 -18.34 -2.93
N LEU A 31 -1.43 -17.53 -2.40
CA LEU A 31 -2.15 -17.85 -1.16
C LEU A 31 -2.90 -19.18 -1.25
N ARG A 32 -3.54 -19.46 -2.40
CA ARG A 32 -4.28 -20.71 -2.61
C ARG A 32 -3.37 -21.91 -2.82
N ASN A 33 -2.32 -21.75 -3.62
CA ASN A 33 -1.49 -22.85 -4.08
C ASN A 33 -0.37 -23.21 -3.09
N VAL A 34 0.16 -22.22 -2.37
CA VAL A 34 1.30 -22.38 -1.47
C VAL A 34 0.84 -22.38 -0.01
N ASP A 35 0.04 -21.39 0.37
CA ASP A 35 -0.34 -21.17 1.77
C ASP A 35 -1.63 -21.93 2.16
N GLY A 36 -2.33 -22.54 1.20
CA GLY A 36 -3.56 -23.31 1.42
C GLY A 36 -4.76 -22.48 1.87
N VAL A 37 -4.71 -21.16 1.67
CA VAL A 37 -5.77 -20.24 2.12
C VAL A 37 -6.93 -20.29 1.12
N THR A 38 -8.11 -20.68 1.60
CA THR A 38 -9.28 -20.90 0.73
C THR A 38 -10.21 -19.68 0.71
N ASP A 39 -10.37 -19.02 1.85
CA ASP A 39 -11.21 -17.83 2.01
C ASP A 39 -10.40 -16.56 1.71
N VAL A 40 -10.49 -16.12 0.45
CA VAL A 40 -9.81 -14.93 -0.06
C VAL A 40 -10.80 -14.09 -0.83
N SER A 41 -10.88 -12.80 -0.52
CA SER A 41 -11.73 -11.83 -1.21
C SER A 41 -10.89 -10.74 -1.88
N LEU A 42 -11.31 -10.31 -3.06
CA LEU A 42 -10.68 -9.25 -3.84
C LEU A 42 -11.67 -8.11 -4.06
N TYR A 43 -11.27 -6.90 -3.68
CA TYR A 43 -12.05 -5.68 -3.83
C TYR A 43 -11.35 -4.69 -4.73
N ARG A 44 -12.12 -3.93 -5.50
CA ARG A 44 -11.65 -2.73 -6.20
C ARG A 44 -11.85 -1.53 -5.28
N LEU A 45 -10.79 -0.76 -5.05
CA LEU A 45 -10.84 0.47 -4.25
C LEU A 45 -11.18 1.66 -5.14
N GLU A 46 -12.27 2.34 -4.80
CA GLU A 46 -12.72 3.55 -5.47
C GLU A 46 -12.69 4.72 -4.47
N PRO A 47 -12.02 5.84 -4.80
CA PRO A 47 -11.97 6.99 -3.92
C PRO A 47 -13.36 7.62 -3.84
N VAL A 48 -13.89 7.72 -2.62
CA VAL A 48 -15.15 8.41 -2.36
C VAL A 48 -14.82 9.83 -1.89
N PRO A 49 -15.17 10.88 -2.66
CA PRO A 49 -14.99 12.24 -2.19
C PRO A 49 -15.96 12.52 -1.04
N PHE A 50 -15.46 13.06 0.07
CA PHE A 50 -16.29 13.48 1.20
C PHE A 50 -15.82 14.84 1.73
N GLU A 51 -16.76 15.59 2.30
CA GLU A 51 -16.48 16.88 2.93
C GLU A 51 -16.80 16.77 4.42
N VAL A 52 -15.87 17.19 5.28
CA VAL A 52 -16.09 17.24 6.73
C VAL A 52 -16.47 18.67 7.11
N ARG A 53 -17.74 18.87 7.53
CA ARG A 53 -18.23 20.17 8.00
C ARG A 53 -18.36 20.18 9.52
N PRO A 54 -17.54 20.96 10.26
CA PRO A 54 -17.76 21.14 11.68
C PRO A 54 -19.06 21.91 11.92
N TRP A 55 -19.85 21.51 12.91
CA TRP A 55 -21.01 22.25 13.35
C TRP A 55 -20.98 22.39 14.88
N TYR A 56 -21.36 23.58 15.36
CA TYR A 56 -21.42 23.89 16.77
C TYR A 56 -22.85 24.29 17.12
N ARG A 57 -23.42 23.61 18.13
CA ARG A 57 -24.68 24.03 18.74
C ARG A 57 -24.36 24.81 20.01
N VAL A 58 -24.72 26.09 20.01
CA VAL A 58 -24.61 26.93 21.19
C VAL A 58 -25.99 27.03 21.83
N GLU A 59 -26.11 26.54 23.05
CA GLU A 59 -27.29 26.74 23.88
C GLU A 59 -26.97 27.75 24.98
N ILE A 60 -27.75 28.83 25.07
CA ILE A 60 -27.60 29.84 26.11
C ILE A 60 -28.70 29.60 27.14
N ALA A 61 -28.34 29.01 28.27
CA ALA A 61 -29.25 28.84 29.40
C ALA A 61 -29.75 30.21 29.88
N GLY A 62 -31.08 30.40 29.88
CA GLY A 62 -31.73 31.62 30.37
C GLY A 62 -32.30 32.56 29.31
N SER A 63 -32.17 32.25 28.02
CA SER A 63 -32.92 32.97 26.96
C SER A 63 -34.16 32.18 26.57
N SER A 64 -35.32 32.57 27.10
CA SER A 64 -36.60 32.18 26.50
C SER A 64 -36.59 32.66 25.05
N SER A 65 -36.65 31.73 24.10
CA SER A 65 -36.74 32.06 22.69
C SER A 65 -38.05 32.79 22.44
N GLN A 66 -38.02 34.12 22.44
CA GLN A 66 -39.05 34.89 21.76
C GLN A 66 -38.73 34.79 20.27
N ALA A 67 -39.56 34.04 19.54
CA ALA A 67 -39.49 33.96 18.09
C ALA A 67 -39.48 35.39 17.53
N PRO A 68 -38.55 35.76 16.63
CA PRO A 68 -38.60 37.06 15.99
C PRO A 68 -39.84 37.11 15.11
N THR A 69 -40.87 37.84 15.56
CA THR A 69 -41.96 38.30 14.69
C THR A 69 -41.32 39.11 13.57
N GLY A 70 -41.55 38.68 12.32
CA GLY A 70 -40.89 39.20 11.13
C GLY A 70 -40.92 40.73 11.03
N ALA A 71 -39.72 41.32 10.97
CA ALA A 71 -39.53 42.69 10.51
C ALA A 71 -39.27 42.68 8.99
N PRO A 72 -39.73 43.70 8.23
CA PRO A 72 -39.67 43.71 6.78
C PRO A 72 -38.23 43.70 6.27
N VAL A 73 -38.00 42.91 5.22
CA VAL A 73 -36.74 42.82 4.48
C VAL A 73 -36.35 44.19 3.92
N ALA A 74 -35.27 44.75 4.42
CA ALA A 74 -34.58 45.87 3.78
C ALA A 74 -33.75 45.32 2.62
N SER A 75 -34.08 45.71 1.39
CA SER A 75 -33.32 45.37 0.20
C SER A 75 -31.89 45.90 0.31
N ALA A 76 -30.91 44.99 0.42
CA ALA A 76 -29.50 45.34 0.39
C ALA A 76 -29.12 45.78 -1.03
N GLN A 77 -28.60 47.01 -1.16
CA GLN A 77 -27.90 47.44 -2.37
C GLN A 77 -26.63 46.60 -2.53
N VAL A 78 -26.46 46.01 -3.72
CA VAL A 78 -25.24 45.32 -4.12
C VAL A 78 -24.16 46.37 -4.39
N VAL A 79 -23.20 46.51 -3.47
CA VAL A 79 -21.93 47.22 -3.73
C VAL A 79 -21.00 46.24 -4.45
N PRO A 80 -20.43 46.59 -5.63
CA PRO A 80 -19.50 45.71 -6.32
C PRO A 80 -18.22 45.51 -5.50
N PRO A 81 -17.61 44.30 -5.55
CA PRO A 81 -16.39 44.03 -4.81
C PRO A 81 -15.20 44.84 -5.36
N PRO A 82 -14.24 45.24 -4.51
CA PRO A 82 -13.01 45.87 -4.95
C PRO A 82 -12.17 44.89 -5.80
N PRO A 83 -11.33 45.41 -6.73
CA PRO A 83 -10.48 44.56 -7.56
C PRO A 83 -9.46 43.78 -6.72
N PRO A 84 -9.05 42.59 -7.17
CA PRO A 84 -8.08 41.76 -6.45
C PRO A 84 -6.69 42.44 -6.39
N PRO A 85 -5.93 42.23 -5.30
CA PRO A 85 -4.55 42.70 -5.20
C PRO A 85 -3.64 41.99 -6.23
N PRO A 86 -2.55 42.64 -6.68
CA PRO A 86 -1.58 42.01 -7.56
C PRO A 86 -0.87 40.84 -6.85
N PRO A 87 -0.41 39.81 -7.59
CA PRO A 87 0.30 38.68 -6.99
C PRO A 87 1.65 39.12 -6.43
N SER A 88 1.90 38.82 -5.15
CA SER A 88 3.21 38.99 -4.51
C SER A 88 4.22 38.04 -5.16
N SER A 89 5.29 38.62 -5.71
CA SER A 89 6.45 37.89 -6.20
C SER A 89 7.50 37.79 -5.10
N ASP A 90 7.26 36.90 -4.12
CA ASP A 90 8.29 36.42 -3.19
C ASP A 90 8.62 34.98 -3.59
N LEU A 91 9.54 34.82 -4.54
CA LEU A 91 10.96 34.57 -4.25
C LEU A 91 11.15 33.34 -3.35
N PHE A 92 11.31 32.21 -4.05
CA PHE A 92 12.10 31.05 -3.67
C PHE A 92 13.10 31.33 -2.54
N ALA A 93 12.76 30.91 -1.32
CA ALA A 93 13.76 30.63 -0.29
C ALA A 93 14.14 29.14 -0.44
N PRO A 94 15.41 28.80 -0.73
CA PRO A 94 15.84 27.40 -0.67
C PRO A 94 15.81 26.95 0.80
N VAL A 95 14.97 25.97 1.12
CA VAL A 95 15.09 25.20 2.36
C VAL A 95 16.37 24.38 2.25
N THR A 96 17.37 24.72 3.03
CA THR A 96 18.55 23.88 3.24
C THR A 96 18.11 22.61 3.95
N ASP A 97 18.05 21.54 3.16
CA ASP A 97 17.81 20.17 3.55
C ASP A 97 19.02 19.68 4.35
N ALA A 98 18.95 19.77 5.69
CA ALA A 98 19.89 19.11 6.58
C ALA A 98 19.45 17.66 6.73
N VAL A 99 19.77 16.84 5.73
CA VAL A 99 19.64 15.38 5.81
C VAL A 99 20.78 14.87 6.68
N GLU A 100 20.44 14.52 7.92
CA GLU A 100 21.27 13.65 8.74
C GLU A 100 21.32 12.28 8.05
N ALA A 101 22.47 11.99 7.42
CA ALA A 101 22.73 10.73 6.75
C ALA A 101 22.96 9.61 7.79
N PRO A 102 22.36 8.41 7.64
CA PRO A 102 22.80 7.25 8.40
C PRO A 102 24.23 6.86 7.96
N PRO A 103 25.11 6.42 8.88
CA PRO A 103 26.48 6.06 8.51
C PRO A 103 26.48 4.83 7.59
N LEU A 104 27.07 5.03 6.42
CA LEU A 104 27.56 3.98 5.52
C LEU A 104 28.58 3.12 6.27
N VAL A 105 28.20 1.89 6.59
CA VAL A 105 29.19 0.83 6.84
C VAL A 105 29.73 0.37 5.49
N SER A 106 30.87 0.98 5.11
CA SER A 106 31.71 0.54 4.01
C SER A 106 32.20 -0.89 4.23
N GLY A 107 32.16 -1.67 3.15
CA GLY A 107 32.65 -3.04 3.14
C GLY A 107 34.15 -3.13 3.41
N GLU A 108 34.51 -4.13 4.21
CA GLU A 108 35.86 -4.66 4.27
C GLU A 108 35.86 -6.02 3.55
N ARG A 109 36.41 -6.01 2.34
CA ARG A 109 36.80 -7.22 1.62
C ARG A 109 38.31 -7.36 1.76
N ALA A 110 38.78 -8.28 2.59
CA ALA A 110 40.10 -8.91 2.46
C ALA A 110 40.24 -10.09 3.43
N ALA A 111 40.28 -11.32 2.90
CA ALA A 111 41.31 -12.32 3.19
C ALA A 111 40.89 -13.68 2.61
N GLU A 112 41.43 -14.00 1.44
CA GLU A 112 41.74 -15.40 1.11
C GLU A 112 42.75 -15.93 2.14
N PRO A 113 42.73 -17.25 2.40
CA PRO A 113 43.99 -17.96 2.30
C PRO A 113 43.94 -19.06 1.25
N ALA A 114 44.77 -18.89 0.23
CA ALA A 114 45.33 -19.98 -0.56
C ALA A 114 46.25 -20.84 0.32
N GLY A 115 46.19 -22.17 0.17
CA GLY A 115 47.20 -23.05 0.77
C GLY A 115 46.83 -24.52 0.89
N ALA A 116 46.76 -25.21 -0.25
CA ALA A 116 47.20 -26.59 -0.51
C ALA A 116 46.98 -27.71 0.54
N MET A 117 46.31 -28.81 0.14
CA MET A 117 46.97 -30.06 -0.30
C MET A 117 45.93 -31.14 -0.66
N VAL A 118 45.89 -31.52 -1.94
CA VAL A 118 45.43 -32.83 -2.48
C VAL A 118 46.55 -33.87 -2.26
N PRO A 119 46.32 -35.20 -2.10
CA PRO A 119 45.66 -36.02 -3.14
C PRO A 119 44.92 -37.32 -2.71
N GLY A 120 44.00 -37.77 -3.59
CA GLY A 120 44.02 -39.14 -4.14
C GLY A 120 43.07 -40.21 -3.59
N VAL A 121 42.51 -41.00 -4.55
CA VAL A 121 41.77 -42.29 -4.47
C VAL A 121 40.25 -42.15 -4.28
N ASP A 122 39.31 -42.70 -5.06
CA ASP A 122 39.27 -43.77 -6.09
C ASP A 122 37.96 -43.56 -6.90
N ALA A 123 37.99 -43.42 -8.23
CA ALA A 123 37.50 -44.39 -9.23
C ALA A 123 36.22 -45.20 -8.88
N GLY A 124 35.22 -45.13 -9.78
CA GLY A 124 34.02 -46.00 -9.80
C GLY A 124 32.84 -45.31 -10.50
N ALA A 125 32.90 -45.02 -11.80
CA ALA A 125 32.48 -45.91 -12.90
C ALA A 125 31.04 -46.43 -12.76
N GLY A 126 30.15 -45.95 -13.63
CA GLY A 126 28.76 -46.43 -13.71
C GLY A 126 27.86 -45.66 -14.67
N GLU A 127 28.32 -45.46 -15.91
CA GLU A 127 27.49 -45.05 -17.03
C GLU A 127 26.54 -46.21 -17.42
N THR A 128 25.23 -45.96 -17.61
CA THR A 128 24.44 -46.51 -18.73
C THR A 128 23.07 -45.80 -18.83
N PRO A 129 22.69 -45.27 -20.01
CA PRO A 129 21.34 -44.86 -20.34
C PRO A 129 20.53 -46.03 -20.95
N GLY A 130 19.22 -46.13 -20.67
CA GLY A 130 18.35 -47.00 -21.46
C GLY A 130 17.03 -47.44 -20.85
N GLY A 131 15.92 -47.03 -21.49
CA GLY A 131 14.94 -47.99 -22.01
C GLY A 131 13.70 -48.36 -21.16
N GLY A 132 12.55 -47.80 -21.52
CA GLY A 132 11.31 -48.59 -21.69
C GLY A 132 10.08 -48.19 -20.85
N PRO A 133 8.86 -48.15 -21.46
CA PRO A 133 7.62 -47.74 -20.80
C PRO A 133 6.94 -48.91 -20.06
N ARG A 134 6.46 -48.68 -18.83
CA ARG A 134 5.66 -49.67 -18.09
C ARG A 134 4.17 -49.36 -18.20
N ARG A 135 3.59 -50.13 -19.11
CA ARG A 135 2.17 -50.27 -19.46
C ARG A 135 1.42 -51.06 -18.37
N GLY A 136 0.31 -50.51 -17.88
CA GLY A 136 -0.88 -51.24 -17.40
C GLY A 136 -0.87 -51.92 -16.03
N LEU A 137 -1.63 -51.37 -15.06
CA LEU A 137 -2.16 -52.12 -13.91
C LEU A 137 -3.48 -51.52 -13.38
N PHE A 138 -4.46 -51.31 -14.26
CA PHE A 138 -5.87 -51.19 -13.86
C PHE A 138 -6.68 -52.13 -14.74
N GLY A 139 -6.81 -53.37 -14.25
CA GLY A 139 -7.69 -54.40 -14.76
C GLY A 139 -9.04 -54.33 -14.03
N ARG A 140 -10.07 -54.56 -14.84
CA ARG A 140 -11.48 -54.86 -14.56
C ARG A 140 -11.80 -55.53 -13.23
#